data_AF-A0A9P7AK25-F1
#
_entry.id   AF-A0A9P7AK25-F1
#
_cell.length_a   1.000
_cell.length_b   1.000
_cell.length_c   1.000
_cell.angle_alpha   90.00
_cell.angle_beta   90.00
_cell.angle_gamma   90.00
#
_symmetry.space_group_name_H-M   'P 1'
#
loop_
_entity.id
_entity.type
_entity.pdbx_description
1 polymer ?
#
loop_
_entity_poly.entity_id
_entity_poly.type
_entity_poly.pdbx_seq_one_letter_code
_entity_poly.pdbx_strand_id
1 'polypeptide(L)'
;MSQLRSQLQNLRNPRPQYLRNPRPQYLVINTNPCPPQLNSLPCTMALDTHRRMGHLDSLHHHWRTPWTLVVSSLIIFCSIIVLSISAWLTSRFTAYHNYFSLAERDRTRFLLFTSAWTIVFSSLYMILSFCLPGSVLGSVLFLTWLFWTAGATSMTTALSGELDRKTQGNFVYPVQLNALEGFAWVTEALVTFALLAALIRSILAARRRGMRRPLAA
;
A
#
# COMPACT_ATOMS: atom_id res chain seq x y z
N MET A 1 34.08 52.49 25.60
CA MET A 1 33.67 51.06 25.61
C MET A 1 32.27 50.80 26.23
N SER A 2 31.59 51.78 26.84
CA SER A 2 30.25 51.60 27.42
C SER A 2 29.10 51.72 26.41
N GLN A 3 29.28 52.41 25.28
CA GLN A 3 28.22 52.59 24.28
C GLN A 3 28.01 51.37 23.35
N LEU A 4 29.00 50.49 23.21
CA LEU A 4 28.89 49.31 22.33
C LEU A 4 28.10 48.16 22.98
N ARG A 5 27.94 48.17 24.31
CA ARG A 5 27.19 47.14 25.05
C ARG A 5 25.67 47.29 24.96
N SER A 6 25.15 48.50 24.75
CA SER A 6 23.70 48.73 24.65
C SER A 6 23.12 48.33 23.29
N GLN A 7 23.92 48.35 22.22
CA GLN A 7 23.48 47.91 20.89
C GLN A 7 23.40 46.37 20.77
N LEU A 8 24.26 45.64 21.47
CA LEU A 8 24.33 44.16 21.39
C LEU A 8 23.25 43.42 22.18
N GLN A 9 22.54 44.07 23.10
CA GLN A 9 21.41 43.46 23.81
C GLN A 9 20.10 43.46 23.03
N ASN A 10 19.98 44.24 21.95
CA ASN A 10 18.74 44.39 21.19
C ASN A 10 18.54 43.32 20.08
N LEU A 11 19.57 42.50 19.80
CA LEU A 11 19.52 41.47 18.74
C LEU A 11 19.23 40.05 19.27
N ARG A 12 18.98 39.89 20.57
CA ARG A 12 18.79 38.57 21.20
C ARG A 12 17.32 38.22 21.46
N ASN A 13 16.41 38.57 20.54
CA ASN A 13 15.03 38.06 20.63
C ASN A 13 14.30 38.08 19.27
N PRO A 14 14.45 37.04 18.42
CA PRO A 14 13.54 36.83 17.31
C PRO A 14 12.22 36.29 17.87
N ARG A 15 11.31 37.17 18.28
CA ARG A 15 9.93 36.76 18.50
C ARG A 15 9.34 36.41 17.13
N PRO A 16 8.81 35.20 16.93
CA PRO A 16 8.02 34.92 15.74
C PRO A 16 6.79 35.83 15.75
N GLN A 17 6.72 36.75 14.79
CA GLN A 17 5.48 37.44 14.49
C GLN A 17 4.50 36.37 14.00
N TYR A 18 3.57 35.99 14.88
CA TYR A 18 2.40 35.24 14.49
C TYR A 18 1.69 36.05 13.39
N LEU A 19 1.74 35.52 12.18
CA LEU A 19 0.87 35.88 11.07
C LEU A 19 -0.56 35.85 11.59
N ARG A 20 -1.10 37.05 11.80
CA ARG A 20 -2.50 37.29 12.13
C ARG A 20 -3.31 36.83 10.92
N ASN A 21 -3.74 35.58 10.98
CA ASN A 21 -4.66 34.97 10.03
C ASN A 21 -5.87 35.90 9.87
N PRO A 22 -6.14 36.45 8.66
CA PRO A 22 -7.35 37.22 8.42
C PRO A 22 -8.53 36.26 8.56
N ARG A 23 -9.29 36.43 9.65
CA ARG A 23 -10.57 35.74 9.80
C ARG A 23 -11.38 36.02 8.52
N PRO A 24 -11.98 35.00 7.88
CA PRO A 24 -12.97 35.26 6.86
C PRO A 24 -14.07 36.10 7.51
N GLN A 25 -14.26 37.31 6.99
CA GLN A 25 -15.44 38.10 7.28
C GLN A 25 -16.62 37.28 6.82
N TYR A 26 -17.35 36.70 7.77
CA TYR A 26 -18.66 36.16 7.49
C TYR A 26 -19.52 37.35 7.04
N LEU A 27 -19.85 37.34 5.75
CA LEU A 27 -20.89 38.16 5.16
C LEU A 27 -22.17 37.89 5.94
N VAL A 28 -22.49 38.79 6.87
CA VAL A 28 -23.77 38.80 7.58
C VAL A 28 -24.81 39.21 6.55
N ILE A 29 -25.40 38.22 5.89
CA ILE A 29 -26.60 38.41 5.08
C ILE A 29 -27.69 38.80 6.07
N ASN A 30 -28.07 40.06 6.00
CA ASN A 30 -29.17 40.68 6.74
C ASN A 30 -30.48 40.01 6.32
N THR A 31 -30.90 38.97 7.04
CA THR A 31 -32.24 38.39 6.92
C THR A 31 -33.21 39.23 7.74
N ASN A 32 -34.22 39.75 7.06
CA ASN A 32 -35.38 40.46 7.60
C ASN A 32 -35.91 39.87 8.93
N PRO A 33 -36.50 40.71 9.80
CA PRO A 33 -37.05 40.27 11.08
C PRO A 33 -38.25 39.34 10.87
N CYS A 34 -38.11 38.08 11.29
CA CYS A 34 -39.22 37.14 11.48
C CYS A 34 -39.73 37.26 12.93
N PRO A 35 -41.04 37.07 13.18
CA PRO A 35 -41.70 37.44 14.44
C PRO A 35 -41.32 36.49 15.59
N PRO A 36 -41.53 36.92 16.84
CA PRO A 36 -41.20 36.12 18.02
C PRO A 36 -42.25 35.01 18.19
N GLN A 37 -41.84 33.98 18.93
CA GLN A 37 -42.62 32.86 19.50
C GLN A 37 -42.25 31.48 18.93
N LEU A 38 -41.17 30.88 19.43
CA LEU A 38 -41.27 29.54 20.00
C LEU A 38 -40.07 29.25 20.92
N ASN A 39 -40.43 28.84 22.13
CA ASN A 39 -39.56 28.63 23.27
C ASN A 39 -38.55 27.47 23.08
N SER A 40 -37.38 27.69 23.70
CA SER A 40 -36.53 26.70 24.36
C SER A 40 -35.99 25.52 23.54
N LEU A 41 -34.85 25.74 22.87
CA LEU A 41 -33.82 24.71 22.69
C LEU A 41 -32.44 25.30 23.04
N PRO A 42 -31.62 24.60 23.86
CA PRO A 42 -30.37 25.16 24.38
C PRO A 42 -29.29 25.24 23.28
N CYS A 43 -28.95 26.48 22.90
CA CYS A 43 -27.86 26.85 21.97
C CYS A 43 -26.44 26.42 22.40
N THR A 44 -26.29 25.76 23.55
CA THR A 44 -24.97 25.36 24.09
C THR A 44 -24.47 24.00 23.60
N MET A 45 -25.28 23.22 22.87
CA MET A 45 -24.87 21.88 22.39
C MET A 45 -24.23 21.86 20.99
N ALA A 46 -24.44 22.89 20.17
CA ALA A 46 -23.96 22.91 18.78
C ALA A 46 -22.46 23.24 18.63
N LEU A 47 -21.85 23.87 19.64
CA LEU A 47 -20.44 24.27 19.61
C LEU A 47 -19.49 23.16 20.07
N ASP A 48 -20.01 22.16 20.78
CA ASP A 48 -19.22 21.06 21.35
C ASP A 48 -19.06 19.88 20.36
N THR A 49 -20.01 19.71 19.43
CA THR A 49 -19.94 18.69 18.38
C THR A 49 -18.84 19.02 17.34
N HIS A 50 -18.63 20.30 17.06
CA HIS A 50 -17.63 20.75 16.09
C HIS A 50 -16.18 20.65 16.61
N ARG A 51 -16.00 20.74 17.93
CA ARG A 51 -14.68 20.57 18.59
C ARG A 51 -14.28 19.10 18.75
N ARG A 52 -15.24 18.19 18.96
CA ARG A 52 -14.97 16.74 19.03
C ARG A 52 -14.62 16.09 17.68
N MET A 53 -15.12 16.62 16.56
CA MET A 53 -14.81 16.06 15.23
C MET A 53 -13.36 16.33 14.78
N GLY A 54 -12.80 17.50 15.08
CA GLY A 54 -11.41 17.82 14.69
C GLY A 54 -10.35 16.95 15.37
N HIS A 55 -10.62 16.44 16.58
CA HIS A 55 -9.67 15.61 17.32
C HIS A 55 -9.66 14.15 16.84
N LEU A 56 -10.82 13.61 16.43
CA LEU A 56 -10.95 12.26 15.89
C LEU A 56 -10.36 12.13 14.48
N ASP A 57 -10.37 13.22 13.69
CA ASP A 57 -9.78 13.23 12.35
C ASP A 57 -8.24 13.21 12.38
N SER A 58 -7.61 13.87 13.36
CA SER A 58 -6.15 13.84 13.54
C SER A 58 -5.65 12.46 13.98
N LEU A 59 -6.42 11.75 14.81
CA LEU A 59 -6.05 10.41 15.28
C LEU A 59 -6.21 9.36 14.16
N HIS A 60 -7.11 9.59 13.21
CA HIS A 60 -7.34 8.66 12.09
C HIS A 60 -6.28 8.74 10.99
N HIS A 61 -5.53 9.84 10.87
CA HIS A 61 -4.48 9.97 9.87
C HIS A 61 -3.23 9.13 10.19
N HIS A 62 -2.99 8.85 11.47
CA HIS A 62 -1.83 8.10 11.94
C HIS A 62 -1.92 6.58 11.64
N TRP A 63 -3.14 6.03 11.52
CA TRP A 63 -3.37 4.57 11.42
C TRP A 63 -3.81 4.05 10.04
N ARG A 64 -4.05 4.90 9.04
CA ARG A 64 -4.59 4.43 7.73
C ARG A 64 -3.53 4.02 6.70
N THR A 65 -2.30 4.49 6.83
CA THR A 65 -1.23 4.33 5.82
C THR A 65 -0.15 3.26 6.08
N PRO A 66 0.19 2.84 7.31
CA PRO A 66 1.39 2.00 7.51
C PRO A 66 1.24 0.59 6.96
N TRP A 67 0.05 0.00 7.04
CA TRP A 67 -0.21 -1.39 6.65
C TRP A 67 0.12 -1.68 5.18
N THR A 68 -0.20 -0.76 4.27
CA THR A 68 0.09 -0.95 2.83
C THR A 68 1.57 -0.91 2.52
N LEU A 69 2.33 -0.09 3.25
CA LEU A 69 3.78 -0.01 3.08
C LEU A 69 4.43 -1.28 3.61
N VAL A 70 4.03 -1.74 4.80
CA VAL A 70 4.55 -2.98 5.40
C VAL A 70 4.30 -4.18 4.48
N VAL A 71 3.07 -4.34 3.97
CA VAL A 71 2.72 -5.46 3.08
C VAL A 71 3.46 -5.36 1.74
N SER A 72 3.54 -4.16 1.14
CA SER A 72 4.25 -3.98 -0.14
C SER A 72 5.75 -4.26 -0.01
N SER A 73 6.37 -3.81 1.09
CA SER A 73 7.78 -4.10 1.38
C SER A 73 8.03 -5.58 1.59
N LEU A 74 7.14 -6.29 2.28
CA LEU A 74 7.25 -7.73 2.49
C LEU A 74 7.12 -8.51 1.17
N ILE A 75 6.18 -8.12 0.31
CA ILE A 75 6.02 -8.69 -1.04
C ILE A 75 7.29 -8.48 -1.88
N ILE A 76 7.87 -7.28 -1.86
CA ILE A 76 9.12 -6.98 -2.57
C ILE A 76 10.26 -7.86 -2.04
N PHE A 77 10.40 -7.96 -0.72
CA PHE A 77 11.43 -8.79 -0.10
C PHE A 77 11.31 -10.27 -0.49
N CYS A 78 10.11 -10.86 -0.37
CA CYS A 78 9.86 -12.24 -0.80
C CYS A 78 10.09 -12.41 -2.32
N SER A 79 9.71 -11.43 -3.13
CA SER A 79 9.96 -11.45 -4.57
C SER A 79 11.44 -11.43 -4.92
N ILE A 80 12.27 -10.68 -4.18
CA ILE A 80 13.73 -10.67 -4.37
C ILE A 80 14.34 -12.04 -4.05
N ILE A 81 13.84 -12.73 -3.02
CA ILE A 81 14.27 -14.10 -2.69
C ILE A 81 13.94 -15.05 -3.85
N VAL A 82 12.69 -15.04 -4.34
CA VAL A 82 12.26 -15.86 -5.48
C VAL A 82 13.04 -15.53 -6.75
N LEU A 83 13.30 -14.24 -7.02
CA LEU A 83 14.13 -13.79 -8.15
C LEU A 83 15.55 -14.35 -8.05
N SER A 84 16.16 -14.29 -6.86
CA SER A 84 17.53 -14.75 -6.64
C SER A 84 17.66 -16.27 -6.85
N ILE A 85 16.73 -17.04 -6.28
CA ILE A 85 16.71 -18.51 -6.41
C ILE A 85 16.46 -18.91 -7.86
N SER A 86 15.43 -18.33 -8.50
CA SER A 86 15.08 -18.64 -9.89
C SER A 86 16.17 -18.21 -10.90
N ALA A 87 16.83 -17.08 -10.68
CA ALA A 87 17.98 -16.65 -11.49
C ALA A 87 19.16 -17.60 -11.34
N TRP A 88 19.46 -18.04 -10.13
CA TRP A 88 20.52 -19.02 -9.88
C TRP A 88 20.22 -20.36 -10.56
N LEU A 89 19.02 -20.92 -10.39
CA LEU A 89 18.58 -22.15 -11.05
C LEU A 89 18.65 -22.02 -12.58
N THR A 90 18.15 -20.90 -13.13
CA THR A 90 18.19 -20.63 -14.58
C THR A 90 19.62 -20.60 -15.11
N SER A 91 20.56 -20.00 -14.37
CA SER A 91 21.98 -19.99 -14.71
C SER A 91 22.58 -21.41 -14.72
N ARG A 92 22.29 -22.21 -13.69
CA ARG A 92 22.77 -23.61 -13.62
C ARG A 92 22.19 -24.48 -14.73
N PHE A 93 20.89 -24.38 -14.99
CA PHE A 93 20.23 -25.11 -16.09
C PHE A 93 20.76 -24.72 -17.46
N THR A 94 21.20 -23.48 -17.64
CA THR A 94 21.79 -23.02 -18.90
C THR A 94 23.25 -23.46 -19.04
N ALA A 95 24.02 -23.46 -17.96
CA ALA A 95 25.44 -23.80 -17.99
C ALA A 95 25.71 -25.31 -18.10
N TYR A 96 24.91 -26.13 -17.41
CA TYR A 96 25.16 -27.57 -17.31
C TYR A 96 24.13 -28.43 -18.07
N HIS A 97 23.10 -27.82 -18.67
CA HIS A 97 22.01 -28.51 -19.38
C HIS A 97 21.38 -29.66 -18.57
N ASN A 98 21.40 -29.55 -17.24
CA ASN A 98 21.06 -30.59 -16.28
C ASN A 98 19.65 -30.41 -15.70
N TYR A 99 18.73 -29.89 -16.50
CA TYR A 99 17.31 -29.80 -16.14
C TYR A 99 16.66 -31.17 -16.27
N PHE A 100 15.77 -31.53 -15.35
CA PHE A 100 15.08 -32.83 -15.39
C PHE A 100 14.08 -32.88 -16.56
N SER A 101 13.43 -31.75 -16.86
CA SER A 101 12.53 -31.62 -17.99
C SER A 101 12.55 -30.19 -18.56
N LEU A 102 12.17 -30.04 -19.83
CA LEU A 102 11.98 -28.70 -20.43
C LEU A 102 10.91 -27.90 -19.66
N ALA A 103 9.90 -28.57 -19.11
CA ALA A 103 8.86 -27.94 -18.32
C ALA A 103 9.39 -27.31 -17.02
N GLU A 104 10.34 -27.95 -16.33
CA GLU A 104 10.98 -27.39 -15.12
C GLU A 104 11.73 -26.08 -15.42
N ARG A 105 12.47 -26.07 -16.53
CA ARG A 105 13.21 -24.89 -16.99
C ARG A 105 12.25 -23.74 -17.29
N ASP A 106 11.16 -24.01 -18.00
CA ASP A 106 10.23 -22.98 -18.44
C ASP A 106 9.41 -22.42 -17.26
N ARG A 107 9.02 -23.26 -16.30
CA ARG A 107 8.37 -22.84 -15.03
C ARG A 107 9.28 -21.96 -14.18
N THR A 108 10.56 -22.30 -14.05
CA THR A 108 11.54 -21.51 -13.29
C THR A 108 11.74 -20.13 -13.92
N ARG A 109 11.81 -20.06 -15.26
CA ARG A 109 11.90 -18.79 -16.01
C ARG A 109 10.64 -17.95 -15.88
N PHE A 110 9.47 -18.58 -15.82
CA PHE A 110 8.22 -17.88 -15.55
C PHE A 110 8.21 -17.25 -14.14
N LEU A 111 8.65 -17.97 -13.11
CA LEU A 111 8.79 -17.40 -11.76
C LEU A 111 9.83 -16.27 -11.68
N LEU A 112 10.91 -16.35 -12.45
CA LEU A 112 11.89 -15.26 -12.60
C LEU A 112 11.21 -14.01 -13.18
N PHE A 113 10.44 -14.17 -14.25
CA PHE A 113 9.65 -13.07 -14.82
C PHE A 113 8.62 -12.51 -13.81
N THR A 114 7.85 -13.37 -13.16
CA THR A 114 6.80 -12.97 -12.21
C THR A 114 7.37 -12.22 -11.00
N SER A 115 8.53 -12.64 -10.49
CA SER A 115 9.20 -11.93 -9.39
C SER A 115 9.76 -10.58 -9.82
N ALA A 116 10.39 -10.49 -11.01
CA ALA A 116 10.84 -9.22 -11.57
C ALA A 116 9.68 -8.24 -11.82
N TRP A 117 8.59 -8.74 -12.41
CA TRP A 117 7.34 -8.01 -12.60
C TRP A 117 6.82 -7.46 -11.26
N THR A 118 6.76 -8.31 -10.24
CA THR A 118 6.26 -7.93 -8.92
C THR A 118 7.12 -6.85 -8.29
N ILE A 119 8.45 -6.93 -8.35
CA ILE A 119 9.34 -5.89 -7.81
C ILE A 119 9.05 -4.54 -8.47
N VAL A 120 8.99 -4.48 -9.81
CA VAL A 120 8.74 -3.24 -10.55
C VAL A 120 7.39 -2.63 -10.18
N PHE A 121 6.32 -3.43 -10.23
CA PHE A 121 4.96 -2.91 -9.99
C PHE A 121 4.65 -2.67 -8.52
N SER A 122 5.22 -3.44 -7.59
CA SER A 122 5.10 -3.17 -6.14
C SER A 122 5.87 -1.91 -5.74
N SER A 123 7.07 -1.68 -6.29
CA SER A 123 7.80 -0.42 -6.09
C SER A 123 7.02 0.77 -6.66
N LEU A 124 6.48 0.63 -7.87
CA LEU A 124 5.63 1.65 -8.50
C LEU A 124 4.38 1.92 -7.65
N TYR A 125 3.70 0.88 -7.18
CA TYR A 125 2.53 1.00 -6.31
C TYR A 125 2.84 1.73 -5.00
N MET A 126 4.01 1.45 -4.40
CA MET A 126 4.45 2.13 -3.18
C MET A 126 4.68 3.63 -3.41
N ILE A 127 5.38 3.98 -4.50
CA ILE A 127 5.66 5.38 -4.86
C ILE A 127 4.35 6.13 -5.18
N LEU A 128 3.47 5.55 -5.99
CA LEU A 128 2.19 6.18 -6.34
C LEU A 128 1.28 6.34 -5.12
N SER A 129 1.28 5.36 -4.20
CA SER A 129 0.51 5.46 -2.96
C SER A 129 1.00 6.60 -2.06
N PHE A 130 2.28 6.95 -2.15
CA PHE A 130 2.87 8.09 -1.43
C PHE A 130 2.57 9.43 -2.13
N CYS A 131 2.68 9.49 -3.45
CA CYS A 131 2.49 10.73 -4.22
C CYS A 131 1.01 11.08 -4.48
N LEU A 132 0.16 10.09 -4.73
CA LEU A 132 -1.22 10.26 -5.20
C LEU A 132 -2.16 9.32 -4.44
N PRO A 133 -2.69 9.74 -3.28
CA PRO A 133 -3.64 8.95 -2.49
C PRO A 133 -4.97 8.82 -3.25
N GLY A 134 -5.13 7.75 -4.04
CA GLY A 134 -6.37 7.44 -4.76
C GLY A 134 -6.21 6.79 -6.14
N SER A 135 -5.01 6.39 -6.55
CA SER A 135 -4.79 5.85 -7.90
C SER A 135 -5.35 4.43 -8.11
N VAL A 136 -5.86 4.19 -9.32
CA VAL A 136 -6.59 2.99 -9.77
C VAL A 136 -5.60 1.97 -10.35
N LEU A 137 -4.78 1.35 -9.51
CA LEU A 137 -3.89 0.24 -9.92
C LEU A 137 -4.54 -1.15 -9.76
N GLY A 138 -5.87 -1.23 -9.81
CA GLY A 138 -6.60 -2.48 -9.58
C GLY A 138 -6.30 -3.57 -10.62
N SER A 139 -6.17 -3.19 -11.89
CA SER A 139 -5.86 -4.13 -12.98
C SER A 139 -4.46 -4.74 -12.84
N VAL A 140 -3.47 -3.95 -12.45
CA VAL A 140 -2.09 -4.40 -12.25
C VAL A 140 -2.01 -5.36 -11.08
N LEU A 141 -2.67 -5.06 -9.96
CA LEU A 141 -2.73 -5.97 -8.80
C LEU A 141 -3.38 -7.30 -9.16
N PHE A 142 -4.45 -7.27 -9.97
CA PHE A 142 -5.11 -8.48 -10.45
C PHE A 142 -4.21 -9.33 -11.37
N LEU A 143 -3.46 -8.69 -12.28
CA LEU A 143 -2.48 -9.40 -13.12
C LEU A 143 -1.35 -10.00 -12.29
N THR A 144 -0.83 -9.27 -11.30
CA THR A 144 0.19 -9.78 -10.38
C THR A 144 -0.32 -11.00 -9.62
N TRP A 145 -1.56 -10.95 -9.12
CA TRP A 145 -2.21 -12.11 -8.49
C TRP A 145 -2.27 -13.30 -9.46
N LEU A 146 -2.75 -13.10 -10.68
CA LEU A 146 -2.86 -14.15 -11.69
C LEU A 146 -1.51 -14.79 -12.03
N PHE A 147 -0.44 -14.00 -12.16
CA PHE A 147 0.91 -14.52 -12.42
C PHE A 147 1.45 -15.36 -11.26
N TRP A 148 1.20 -14.97 -10.02
CA TRP A 148 1.60 -15.76 -8.85
C TRP A 148 0.80 -17.06 -8.75
N THR A 149 -0.52 -17.03 -8.96
CA THR A 149 -1.34 -18.25 -8.95
C THR A 149 -0.91 -19.22 -10.05
N ALA A 150 -0.69 -18.75 -11.28
CA ALA A 150 -0.19 -19.58 -12.37
C ALA A 150 1.21 -20.14 -12.07
N GLY A 151 2.08 -19.33 -11.47
CA GLY A 151 3.46 -19.72 -11.14
C GLY A 151 3.51 -20.79 -10.06
N ALA A 152 2.85 -20.55 -8.92
CA ALA A 152 2.80 -21.47 -7.79
C ALA A 152 2.16 -22.81 -8.18
N THR A 153 1.01 -22.78 -8.85
CA THR A 153 0.33 -24.01 -9.28
C THR A 153 1.15 -24.81 -10.30
N SER A 154 1.78 -24.14 -11.27
CA SER A 154 2.65 -24.82 -12.24
C SER A 154 3.84 -25.50 -11.56
N MET A 155 4.40 -24.90 -10.50
CA MET A 155 5.50 -25.48 -9.73
C MET A 155 5.03 -26.67 -8.89
N THR A 156 3.89 -26.54 -8.21
CA THR A 156 3.30 -27.63 -7.43
C THR A 156 2.97 -28.84 -8.31
N THR A 157 2.48 -28.66 -9.54
CA THR A 157 2.29 -29.81 -10.45
C THR A 157 3.61 -30.49 -10.85
N ALA A 158 4.72 -29.74 -10.89
CA ALA A 158 6.04 -30.28 -11.20
C ALA A 158 6.59 -31.12 -10.04
N LEU A 159 6.31 -30.72 -8.80
CA LEU A 159 6.84 -31.37 -7.59
C LEU A 159 5.87 -32.42 -7.01
N SER A 160 4.57 -32.25 -7.20
CA SER A 160 3.53 -33.18 -6.72
C SER A 160 3.30 -34.37 -7.65
N GLY A 161 3.65 -34.25 -8.94
CA GLY A 161 3.59 -35.37 -9.88
C GLY A 161 4.68 -36.42 -9.67
N GLU A 162 5.69 -36.11 -8.84
CA GLU A 162 6.95 -36.85 -8.71
C GLU A 162 7.21 -37.27 -7.25
N LEU A 163 6.13 -37.65 -6.54
CA LEU A 163 6.15 -38.07 -5.13
C LEU A 163 6.50 -39.55 -4.95
N ASP A 164 6.89 -40.24 -6.02
CA ASP A 164 7.36 -41.62 -5.90
C ASP A 164 8.81 -41.63 -5.40
N ARG A 165 9.04 -42.38 -4.33
CA ARG A 165 10.31 -42.44 -3.56
C ARG A 165 11.53 -42.87 -4.41
N LYS A 166 11.31 -43.28 -5.66
CA LYS A 166 12.33 -43.65 -6.64
C LYS A 166 12.79 -42.50 -7.54
N THR A 167 12.03 -41.40 -7.65
CA THR A 167 12.38 -40.27 -8.54
C THR A 167 12.91 -39.03 -7.81
N GLN A 168 12.98 -39.02 -6.48
CA GLN A 168 13.74 -37.99 -5.74
C GLN A 168 15.25 -37.99 -6.06
N GLY A 169 15.77 -39.06 -6.68
CA GLY A 169 17.13 -39.10 -7.22
C GLY A 169 17.31 -38.39 -8.57
N ASN A 170 16.22 -37.92 -9.22
CA ASN A 170 16.27 -37.36 -10.58
C ASN A 170 16.33 -35.83 -10.62
N PHE A 171 16.04 -35.13 -9.52
CA PHE A 171 16.23 -33.68 -9.46
C PHE A 171 17.65 -33.36 -9.00
N VAL A 172 18.35 -32.52 -9.78
CA VAL A 172 19.72 -32.11 -9.46
C VAL A 172 19.77 -31.12 -8.29
N TYR A 173 18.71 -30.33 -8.09
CA TYR A 173 18.65 -29.26 -7.07
C TYR A 173 17.34 -29.29 -6.24
N PRO A 174 17.07 -30.37 -5.49
CA PRO A 174 15.78 -30.57 -4.81
C PRO A 174 15.51 -29.56 -3.68
N VAL A 175 16.54 -29.17 -2.93
CA VAL A 175 16.39 -28.22 -1.81
C VAL A 175 16.00 -26.84 -2.32
N GLN A 176 16.60 -26.40 -3.43
CA GLN A 176 16.35 -25.09 -4.03
C GLN A 176 14.97 -25.03 -4.67
N LEU A 177 14.54 -26.10 -5.33
CA LEU A 177 13.21 -26.21 -5.94
C LEU A 177 12.10 -26.20 -4.88
N ASN A 178 12.27 -26.95 -3.78
CA ASN A 178 11.33 -26.95 -2.67
C ASN A 178 11.25 -25.58 -1.97
N ALA A 179 12.40 -24.92 -1.78
CA ALA A 179 12.42 -23.55 -1.27
C ALA A 179 11.71 -22.57 -2.22
N LEU A 180 11.95 -22.68 -3.54
CA LEU A 180 11.30 -21.85 -4.55
C LEU A 180 9.77 -22.02 -4.52
N GLU A 181 9.28 -23.24 -4.43
CA GLU A 181 7.84 -23.53 -4.29
C GLU A 181 7.25 -22.90 -3.02
N GLY A 182 7.90 -23.12 -1.87
CA GLY A 182 7.43 -22.57 -0.59
C GLY A 182 7.35 -21.05 -0.61
N PHE A 183 8.39 -20.36 -1.10
CA PHE A 183 8.37 -18.91 -1.22
C PHE A 183 7.37 -18.40 -2.27
N ALA A 184 7.07 -19.18 -3.32
CA ALA A 184 6.05 -18.83 -4.29
C ALA A 184 4.65 -18.82 -3.66
N TRP A 185 4.30 -19.85 -2.87
CA TRP A 185 3.03 -19.90 -2.14
C TRP A 185 2.92 -18.81 -1.07
N VAL A 186 4.00 -18.54 -0.33
CA VAL A 186 4.00 -17.44 0.65
C VAL A 186 3.76 -16.10 -0.04
N THR A 187 4.38 -15.86 -1.20
CA THR A 187 4.21 -14.61 -1.94
C THR A 187 2.81 -14.50 -2.55
N GLU A 188 2.27 -15.60 -3.09
CA GLU A 188 0.88 -15.68 -3.58
C GLU A 188 -0.11 -15.29 -2.48
N ALA A 189 0.03 -15.86 -1.27
CA ALA A 189 -0.86 -15.56 -0.15
C ALA A 189 -0.80 -14.07 0.24
N LEU A 190 0.41 -13.49 0.30
CA LEU A 190 0.60 -12.06 0.59
C LEU A 190 -0.04 -11.15 -0.48
N VAL A 191 0.09 -11.51 -1.76
CA VAL A 191 -0.53 -10.78 -2.87
C VAL A 191 -2.06 -10.88 -2.79
N THR A 192 -2.60 -12.04 -2.44
CA THR A 192 -4.06 -12.23 -2.22
C THR A 192 -4.57 -11.34 -1.10
N PHE A 193 -3.88 -11.28 0.04
CA PHE A 193 -4.24 -10.36 1.12
C PHE A 193 -4.15 -8.88 0.70
N ALA A 194 -3.11 -8.51 -0.06
CA ALA A 194 -2.96 -7.15 -0.58
C ALA A 194 -4.10 -6.78 -1.54
N LEU A 195 -4.50 -7.70 -2.42
CA LEU A 195 -5.60 -7.49 -3.36
C LEU A 195 -6.95 -7.36 -2.64
N LEU A 196 -7.22 -8.20 -1.65
CA LEU A 196 -8.44 -8.09 -0.83
C LEU A 196 -8.49 -6.76 -0.07
N ALA A 197 -7.38 -6.35 0.54
CA ALA A 197 -7.29 -5.07 1.24
C ALA A 197 -7.50 -3.88 0.28
N ALA A 198 -6.95 -3.94 -0.92
CA ALA A 198 -7.16 -2.93 -1.96
C ALA A 198 -8.62 -2.87 -2.42
N LEU A 199 -9.28 -4.03 -2.58
CA LEU A 199 -10.69 -4.13 -2.95
C LEU A 199 -11.62 -3.55 -1.87
N ILE A 200 -11.38 -3.88 -0.61
CA ILE A 200 -12.18 -3.32 0.50
C ILE A 200 -12.03 -1.80 0.53
N ARG A 201 -10.81 -1.27 0.34
CA ARG A 201 -10.56 0.17 0.27
C ARG A 201 -11.25 0.82 -0.93
N SER A 202 -11.24 0.18 -2.10
CA SER A 202 -11.89 0.73 -3.30
C SER A 202 -13.42 0.79 -3.13
N ILE A 203 -14.03 -0.24 -2.54
CA ILE A 203 -15.47 -0.26 -2.22
C ILE A 203 -15.82 0.82 -1.21
N LEU A 204 -15.04 0.95 -0.13
CA LEU A 204 -15.26 1.99 0.89
C LEU A 204 -15.10 3.40 0.31
N ALA A 205 -14.14 3.61 -0.61
CA ALA A 205 -13.97 4.88 -1.30
C ALA A 205 -15.15 5.19 -2.23
N ALA A 206 -15.66 4.20 -2.97
CA ALA A 206 -16.83 4.34 -3.83
C ALA A 206 -18.09 4.72 -3.02
N ARG A 207 -18.33 4.07 -1.87
CA ARG A 207 -19.46 4.38 -0.98
C ARG A 207 -19.42 5.82 -0.47
N ARG A 208 -18.24 6.35 -0.12
CA ARG A 208 -18.10 7.76 0.33
C ARG A 208 -18.39 8.77 -0.77
N ARG A 209 -18.11 8.43 -2.04
CA ARG A 209 -18.42 9.30 -3.19
C ARG A 209 -19.92 9.27 -3.55
N GLY A 210 -20.61 8.14 -3.32
CA GLY A 210 -22.05 8.01 -3.54
C GLY A 210 -22.93 8.87 -2.62
N MET A 211 -22.50 9.11 -1.37
CA MET A 211 -23.26 9.92 -0.39
C MET A 211 -23.16 11.45 -0.59
N ARG A 212 -22.42 11.93 -1.59
CA ARG A 212 -22.25 13.38 -1.85
C ARG A 212 -23.10 13.94 -3.00
N ARG A 213 -24.12 13.21 -3.49
CA ARG A 213 -25.14 13.78 -4.38
C ARG A 213 -26.38 14.14 -3.55
N PRO A 214 -26.56 15.40 -3.11
CA PRO A 214 -27.90 15.87 -2.77
C PRO A 214 -28.70 15.90 -4.07
N LEU A 215 -29.83 15.19 -4.07
CA LEU A 215 -30.91 15.44 -5.02
C LEU A 215 -31.44 16.84 -4.70
N ALA A 216 -30.84 17.86 -5.31
CA ALA A 216 -31.51 19.14 -5.48
C ALA A 216 -32.44 18.96 -6.69
N ALA A 217 -33.68 18.56 -6.39
CA ALA A 217 -34.83 18.65 -7.27
C ALA A 217 -35.85 19.54 -6.57
#